data_AF-A0A2X2T1W3-F1
#
_entry.id   AF-A0A2X2T1W3-F1
#
_cell.length_a   1.000
_cell.length_b   1.000
_cell.length_c   1.000
_cell.angle_alpha   90.00
_cell.angle_beta   90.00
_cell.angle_gamma   90.00
#
_symmetry.space_group_name_H-M   'P 1'
#
loop_
_entity.id
_entity.type
_entity.pdbx_description
1 polymer ?
#
loop_
_entity_poly.entity_id
_entity_poly.type
_entity_poly.pdbx_seq_one_letter_code
_entity_poly.pdbx_strand_id
1 'polypeptide(L)' 'MSADVVVANILAGPLRELAPLISVLPVEGGFLGLSGVLASQAEGVL' A
#
# COMPACT_ATOMS: atom_id res chain seq x y z
N MET A 1 -1.71 -8.62 13.93
CA MET A 1 -0.49 -7.80 13.85
C MET A 1 -0.90 -6.47 13.30
N SER A 2 -0.56 -5.38 13.99
CA SER A 2 -0.85 -4.01 13.57
C SER A 2 0.39 -3.16 13.85
N ALA A 3 0.65 -2.16 13.01
CA ALA A 3 1.86 -1.34 13.08
C ALA A 3 1.53 0.15 12.91
N ASP A 4 2.36 1.03 13.45
CA ASP A 4 2.22 2.48 13.23
C ASP A 4 2.50 2.87 11.77
N VAL A 5 3.39 2.12 11.12
CA VAL A 5 3.78 2.31 9.72
C VAL A 5 3.87 0.97 9.00
N VAL A 6 3.25 0.88 7.84
CA VAL A 6 3.34 -0.27 6.93
C VAL A 6 3.94 0.21 5.60
N VAL A 7 4.93 -0.51 5.08
CA VAL A 7 5.56 -0.21 3.79
C VAL A 7 5.46 -1.42 2.87
N ALA A 8 4.90 -1.22 1.68
CA ALA A 8 4.86 -2.22 0.62
C ALA A 8 5.64 -1.71 -0.59
N ASN A 9 6.81 -2.32 -0.85
CA ASN A 9 7.66 -1.99 -2.00
C ASN A 9 7.68 -3.15 -2.99
N ILE A 10 6.61 -3.28 -3.77
CA ILE A 10 6.39 -4.35 -4.75
C ILE A 10 5.76 -3.76 -6.02
N LEU A 11 5.62 -4.56 -7.08
CA LEU A 11 5.09 -4.06 -8.36
C LEU A 11 3.64 -3.55 -8.24
N ALA A 12 3.29 -2.56 -9.07
CA ALA A 12 1.97 -1.91 -9.07
C ALA A 12 0.77 -2.87 -9.25
N GLY A 13 0.91 -3.94 -10.05
CA GLY A 13 -0.14 -4.94 -10.23
C GLY A 13 -0.50 -5.64 -8.91
N PRO A 14 0.45 -6.36 -8.28
CA PRO A 14 0.27 -6.93 -6.95
C PRO A 14 -0.20 -5.93 -5.89
N LEU A 15 0.31 -4.69 -5.90
CA LEU A 15 -0.16 -3.65 -4.97
C LEU A 15 -1.66 -3.40 -5.09
N ARG A 16 -2.17 -3.31 -6.32
CA ARG A 16 -3.59 -3.08 -6.59
C ARG A 16 -4.47 -4.23 -6.12
N GLU A 17 -3.99 -5.47 -6.29
CA GLU A 17 -4.69 -6.67 -5.82
C GLU A 17 -4.71 -6.76 -4.29
N LEU A 18 -3.62 -6.35 -3.64
CA LEU A 18 -3.45 -6.43 -2.19
C LEU A 18 -3.95 -5.21 -1.43
N ALA A 19 -4.27 -4.10 -2.10
CA ALA A 19 -4.69 -2.83 -1.48
C ALA A 19 -5.76 -3.00 -0.39
N PRO A 20 -6.84 -3.80 -0.58
CA PRO A 20 -7.84 -4.01 0.47
C PRO A 20 -7.32 -4.78 1.71
N LEU A 21 -6.31 -5.62 1.53
CA LEU A 21 -5.74 -6.43 2.61
C LEU A 21 -4.68 -5.65 3.40
N ILE A 22 -3.90 -4.81 2.73
CA ILE A 22 -2.80 -4.07 3.37
C ILE A 22 -3.24 -2.73 3.96
N SER A 23 -4.38 -2.17 3.51
CA SER A 23 -4.94 -0.91 4.03
C SER A 23 -5.40 -0.98 5.49
N VAL A 24 -5.67 -2.18 6.00
CA VAL A 24 -6.14 -2.41 7.39
C VAL A 24 -5.01 -2.80 8.34
N LEU A 25 -3.77 -2.90 7.85
CA LEU A 25 -2.61 -3.28 8.67
C LEU A 25 -2.09 -2.14 9.56
N PRO A 26 -2.12 -0.86 9.13
CA PRO A 26 -1.82 0.24 10.03
C PRO A 26 -2.84 0.34 11.16
N VAL A 27 -2.41 0.78 12.34
CA VAL A 27 -3.33 1.22 13.40
C VAL A 27 -4.10 2.47 12.94
N GLU A 28 -5.17 2.82 13.67
CA GLU A 28 -5.89 4.08 13.43
C GLU A 28 -4.93 5.28 13.54
N GLY A 29 -4.94 6.15 12.53
CA GLY A 29 -3.99 7.26 12.41
C GLY A 29 -2.59 6.87 11.96
N GLY A 30 -2.32 5.58 11.71
CA GLY A 30 -1.07 5.08 11.15
C GLY A 30 -0.93 5.33 9.65
N PHE A 31 0.25 5.00 9.10
CA PHE A 31 0.60 5.30 7.71
C PHE A 31 0.82 4.03 6.88
N LEU A 32 0.34 4.07 5.63
CA LEU A 32 0.65 3.09 4.60
C LEU A 32 1.47 3.75 3.49
N GLY A 33 2.71 3.31 3.31
CA GLY A 33 3.59 3.72 2.22
C GLY A 33 3.63 2.67 1.11
N LEU A 34 3.34 3.08 -0.12
CA LEU A 34 3.41 2.23 -1.31
C LEU A 34 4.58 2.66 -2.21
N SER A 35 5.37 1.70 -2.70
CA SER A 35 6.50 1.90 -3.60
C SER A 35 6.55 0.77 -4.63
N GLY A 36 7.29 0.97 -5.73
CA GLY A 36 7.30 0.04 -6.88
C GLY A 36 6.22 0.37 -7.93
N VAL A 37 5.75 1.62 -7.91
CA VAL A 37 4.76 2.18 -8.83
C VAL A 37 5.41 3.25 -9.68
N LEU A 38 5.29 3.17 -11.01
CA LEU A 38 5.69 4.26 -11.91
C LEU A 38 4.66 5.40 -11.82
N ALA A 39 5.06 6.62 -12.14
CA ALA A 39 4.16 7.78 -12.10
C ALA A 39 2.86 7.56 -12.92
N SER A 40 2.96 6.89 -14.08
CA SER A 40 1.82 6.56 -14.93
C SER A 40 0.88 5.47 -14.37
N GLN A 41 1.28 4.78 -13.30
CA GLN A 41 0.53 3.68 -12.68
C GLN A 41 -0.17 4.11 -11.38
N ALA A 42 0.12 5.31 -10.87
CA ALA A 42 -0.29 5.75 -9.54
C ALA A 42 -1.82 5.85 -9.35
N GLU A 43 -2.54 6.39 -10.34
CA GLU A 43 -4.01 6.54 -10.28
C GLU A 43 -4.77 5.22 -10.12
N GLY A 44 -4.14 4.07 -10.39
CA GLY A 44 -4.78 2.77 -10.28
C GLY A 44 -4.47 2.01 -9.00
N VAL A 45 -3.59 2.50 -8.12
CA VAL A 45 -3.12 1.73 -6.95
C VAL A 45 -3.91 2.07 -5.67
N LEU A 46 -4.70 3.15 -5.68
CA LEU A 46 -5.57 3.59 -4.59
C LEU A 46 -7.05 3.54 -4.97
#